data_AF-A0A0N8KAT3-F1
#
_entry.id   AF-A0A0N8KAT3-F1
#
_cell.length_a   1.000
_cell.length_b   1.000
_cell.length_c   1.000
_cell.angle_alpha   90.00
_cell.angle_beta   90.00
_cell.angle_gamma   90.00
#
_symmetry.space_group_name_H-M   'P 1'
#
loop_
_entity.id
_entity.type
_entity.pdbx_description
1 polymer ?
#
loop_
_entity_poly.entity_id
_entity_poly.type
_entity_poly.pdbx_seq_one_letter_code
_entity_poly.pdbx_strand_id
1 'polypeptide(L)'
;MADVAVLDANVLYPAPVRDLLLHLASEELYHPKWSDTIQQEWIRSLLAKRPDIKKSSLTNTREWMEMVYPKAQDRRYGLPKTPISLPDKDDIHVVETAISSGANYIITFNLKDYPTKELAKYGIQAIHPDDFICYLIDLVPDEVLNAFNAQVTSLRKPPKTADEVLSALKKCDLPKTVLELRRLSRSNYDVSY
;
A
#
# COMPACT_ATOMS: atom_id res chain seq x y z
N MET A 1 -16.16 10.65 -0.76
CA MET A 1 -14.84 11.13 -0.29
C MET A 1 -13.93 9.92 -0.36
N ALA A 2 -12.72 10.05 -0.91
CA ALA A 2 -11.84 8.91 -1.09
C ALA A 2 -11.41 8.32 0.27
N ASP A 3 -11.30 7.00 0.34
CA ASP A 3 -11.00 6.29 1.58
C ASP A 3 -9.60 6.63 2.10
N VAL A 4 -9.44 6.75 3.42
CA VAL A 4 -8.14 6.93 4.06
C VAL A 4 -7.62 5.56 4.49
N ALA A 5 -6.39 5.22 4.09
CA ALA A 5 -5.82 3.90 4.37
C ALA A 5 -4.40 3.98 4.93
N VAL A 6 -4.15 3.33 6.07
CA VAL A 6 -2.80 3.13 6.59
C VAL A 6 -2.13 1.98 5.86
N LEU A 7 -0.91 2.22 5.37
CA LEU A 7 -0.10 1.18 4.75
C LEU A 7 0.83 0.59 5.81
N ASP A 8 0.64 -0.70 6.13
CA ASP A 8 1.52 -1.44 7.04
C ASP A 8 2.95 -1.58 6.45
N ALA A 9 3.95 -1.74 7.30
CA ALA A 9 5.34 -1.92 6.92
C ALA A 9 5.53 -3.14 6.00
N ASN A 10 4.77 -4.22 6.22
CA ASN A 10 4.84 -5.42 5.37
C ASN A 10 4.31 -5.17 3.94
N VAL A 11 3.48 -4.15 3.72
CA VAL A 11 2.97 -3.73 2.41
C VAL A 11 3.93 -2.76 1.72
N LEU A 12 4.56 -1.88 2.50
CA LEU A 12 5.60 -0.98 1.99
C LEU A 12 6.92 -1.70 1.69
N TYR A 13 7.15 -2.89 2.26
CA TYR A 13 8.37 -3.66 2.07
C TYR A 13 8.62 -4.07 0.60
N PRO A 14 7.71 -4.80 -0.08
CA PRO A 14 7.94 -5.21 -1.46
C PRO A 14 7.79 -4.03 -2.42
N ALA A 15 8.89 -3.66 -3.09
CA ALA A 15 8.92 -2.52 -4.00
C ALA A 15 7.80 -2.51 -5.06
N PRO A 16 7.43 -3.64 -5.72
CA PRO A 16 6.35 -3.63 -6.71
C PRO A 16 4.99 -3.22 -6.14
N VAL A 17 4.66 -3.67 -4.92
CA VAL A 17 3.37 -3.39 -4.27
C VAL A 17 3.33 -1.96 -3.76
N ARG A 18 4.41 -1.52 -3.07
CA ARG A 18 4.56 -0.13 -2.63
C ARG A 18 4.38 0.82 -3.81
N ASP A 19 5.06 0.54 -4.91
CA ASP A 19 5.06 1.39 -6.11
C ASP A 19 3.67 1.47 -6.74
N LEU A 20 2.94 0.34 -6.88
CA LEU A 20 1.57 0.34 -7.39
C LEU A 20 0.62 1.13 -6.47
N LEU A 21 0.67 0.90 -5.16
CA LEU A 21 -0.18 1.59 -4.19
C LEU A 21 0.06 3.11 -4.20
N LEU A 22 1.31 3.56 -4.36
CA LEU A 22 1.60 4.98 -4.50
C LEU A 22 1.07 5.55 -5.83
N HIS A 23 1.16 4.82 -6.94
CA HIS A 23 0.53 5.28 -8.19
C HIS A 23 -0.99 5.37 -8.06
N LEU A 24 -1.64 4.42 -7.39
CA LEU A 24 -3.08 4.49 -7.09
C LEU A 24 -3.43 5.71 -6.22
N ALA A 25 -2.57 6.07 -5.27
CA ALA A 25 -2.73 7.28 -4.47
C ALA A 25 -2.48 8.58 -5.28
N SER A 26 -1.59 8.55 -6.28
CA SER A 26 -1.34 9.69 -7.19
C SER A 26 -2.55 10.01 -8.06
N GLU A 27 -3.32 9.00 -8.44
CA GLU A 27 -4.61 9.13 -9.14
C GLU A 27 -5.77 9.47 -8.16
N GLU A 28 -5.48 9.85 -6.92
CA GLU A 28 -6.44 10.24 -5.87
C GLU A 28 -7.49 9.17 -5.53
N LEU A 29 -7.24 7.89 -5.85
CA LEU A 29 -8.20 6.79 -5.62
C LEU A 29 -8.36 6.47 -4.13
N TYR A 30 -7.36 6.81 -3.32
CA TYR A 30 -7.41 6.77 -1.87
C TYR A 30 -6.32 7.67 -1.28
N HIS A 31 -6.38 7.92 0.03
CA HIS A 31 -5.40 8.72 0.74
C HIS A 31 -4.53 7.86 1.65
N PRO A 32 -3.25 7.59 1.29
CA PRO A 32 -2.38 6.76 2.08
C PRO A 32 -1.94 7.48 3.37
N LYS A 33 -1.68 6.70 4.41
CA LYS A 33 -1.16 7.13 5.71
C LYS A 33 -0.06 6.19 6.20
N TRP A 34 0.95 6.75 6.85
CA TRP A 34 1.98 6.00 7.58
C TRP A 34 2.59 6.86 8.68
N SER A 35 3.09 6.22 9.73
CA SER A 35 3.89 6.88 10.76
C SER A 35 5.38 6.71 10.51
N ASP A 36 6.21 7.45 11.25
CA ASP A 36 7.67 7.29 11.21
C ASP A 36 8.11 5.88 11.62
N THR A 37 7.39 5.26 12.57
CA THR A 37 7.67 3.89 13.03
C THR A 37 7.47 2.87 11.89
N ILE A 38 6.33 2.93 11.19
CA ILE A 38 6.06 2.10 10.00
C ILE A 38 7.18 2.27 8.95
N GLN A 39 7.57 3.53 8.68
CA GLN A 39 8.63 3.84 7.71
C GLN A 39 9.98 3.23 8.12
N GLN A 40 10.33 3.28 9.41
CA GLN A 40 11.56 2.67 9.92
C GLN A 40 11.53 1.13 9.84
N GLU A 41 10.38 0.51 10.09
CA GLU A 41 10.22 -0.94 10.12
C GLU A 41 10.44 -1.61 8.78
N TRP A 42 9.85 -1.10 7.70
CA TRP A 42 10.06 -1.71 6.38
C TRP A 42 11.50 -1.50 5.89
N ILE A 43 12.11 -0.35 6.21
CA ILE A 43 13.54 -0.08 5.91
C ILE A 43 14.44 -1.06 6.67
N ARG A 44 14.23 -1.20 7.99
CA ARG A 44 15.00 -2.13 8.84
C ARG A 44 14.88 -3.56 8.33
N SER A 45 13.66 -3.98 8.01
CA SER A 45 13.38 -5.32 7.50
C SER A 45 14.05 -5.57 6.14
N LEU A 46 14.06 -4.58 5.24
CA LEU A 46 14.76 -4.71 3.95
C LEU A 46 16.26 -4.84 4.13
N LEU A 47 16.88 -3.99 4.95
CA LEU A 47 18.33 -4.05 5.20
C LEU A 47 18.75 -5.38 5.82
N ALA A 48 17.93 -5.96 6.71
CA ALA A 48 18.20 -7.25 7.32
C ALA A 48 18.15 -8.41 6.31
N LYS A 49 17.19 -8.38 5.36
CA LYS A 49 16.98 -9.46 4.39
C LYS A 49 17.78 -9.29 3.09
N ARG A 50 18.20 -8.07 2.76
CA ARG A 50 18.88 -7.69 1.52
C ARG A 50 20.09 -6.79 1.81
N PRO A 51 21.17 -7.37 2.38
CA PRO A 51 22.37 -6.60 2.73
C PRO A 51 23.10 -6.02 1.51
N ASP A 52 22.76 -6.47 0.30
CA ASP A 52 23.22 -5.91 -0.97
C ASP A 52 22.64 -4.51 -1.27
N ILE A 53 21.53 -4.14 -0.63
CA ILE A 53 20.90 -2.84 -0.81
C ILE A 53 21.59 -1.80 0.07
N LYS A 54 22.01 -0.69 -0.53
CA LYS A 54 22.58 0.46 0.21
C LYS A 54 21.49 1.14 1.04
N LYS A 55 21.77 1.37 2.33
CA LYS A 55 20.90 2.14 3.24
C LYS A 55 20.46 3.49 2.65
N SER A 56 21.38 4.21 2.01
CA SER A 56 21.07 5.49 1.35
C SER A 56 19.99 5.36 0.27
N SER A 57 19.90 4.24 -0.46
CA SER A 57 18.84 4.01 -1.44
C SER A 57 17.45 3.96 -0.80
N LEU A 58 17.35 3.35 0.39
CA LEU A 58 16.09 3.24 1.13
C LEU A 58 15.73 4.57 1.80
N THR A 59 16.72 5.28 2.33
CA THR A 59 16.53 6.65 2.85
C THR A 59 16.02 7.59 1.76
N ASN A 60 16.63 7.58 0.58
CA ASN A 60 16.17 8.39 -0.55
C ASN A 60 14.74 8.02 -0.99
N THR A 61 14.38 6.73 -0.93
CA THR A 61 13.01 6.26 -1.24
C THR A 61 12.00 6.86 -0.26
N ARG A 62 12.31 6.81 1.05
CA ARG A 62 11.48 7.40 2.08
C ARG A 62 11.34 8.92 1.91
N GLU A 63 12.44 9.64 1.69
CA GLU A 63 12.43 11.09 1.48
C GLU A 63 11.58 11.48 0.26
N TRP A 64 11.67 10.70 -0.82
CA TRP A 64 10.81 10.88 -1.99
C TRP A 64 9.32 10.67 -1.65
N MET A 65 8.99 9.62 -0.89
CA MET A 65 7.61 9.39 -0.45
C MET A 65 7.08 10.55 0.41
N GLU A 66 7.88 11.07 1.34
CA GLU A 66 7.50 12.21 2.17
C GLU A 66 7.33 13.50 1.36
N MET A 67 8.15 13.70 0.33
CA MET A 67 8.07 14.85 -0.57
C MET A 67 6.82 14.81 -1.46
N VAL A 68 6.51 13.65 -2.04
CA VAL A 68 5.36 13.48 -2.95
C VAL A 68 4.04 13.39 -2.19
N TYR A 69 4.05 12.78 -1.00
CA TYR A 69 2.86 12.59 -0.17
C TYR A 69 3.01 13.25 1.21
N PRO A 70 3.16 14.58 1.28
CA PRO A 70 3.42 15.27 2.55
C PRO A 70 2.27 15.10 3.56
N LYS A 71 1.04 14.86 3.08
CA LYS A 71 -0.14 14.61 3.91
C LYS A 71 -0.25 13.15 4.38
N ALA A 72 0.55 12.23 3.84
CA ALA A 72 0.51 10.81 4.22
C ALA A 72 1.25 10.54 5.53
N GLN A 73 2.26 11.36 5.86
CA GLN A 73 2.95 11.26 7.13
C GLN A 73 2.02 11.67 8.29
N ASP A 74 1.61 10.68 9.08
CA ASP A 74 0.92 10.91 10.33
C ASP A 74 1.95 11.18 11.44
N ARG A 75 1.71 12.26 12.20
CA ARG A 75 2.57 12.66 13.33
C ARG A 75 2.01 12.22 14.69
N ARG A 76 0.96 11.39 14.68
CA ARG A 76 0.21 10.87 15.84
C ARG A 76 -0.20 11.96 16.83
N TYR A 77 -1.44 12.43 16.71
CA TYR A 77 -2.08 13.30 17.70
C TYR A 77 -3.32 12.62 18.28
N GLY A 78 -3.55 12.74 19.59
CA GLY A 78 -4.79 12.27 20.22
C GLY A 78 -4.95 10.75 20.26
N LEU A 79 -3.98 10.04 20.86
CA LEU A 79 -4.05 8.59 21.06
C LEU A 79 -5.33 8.15 21.79
N PRO A 80 -5.85 6.94 21.52
CA PRO A 80 -7.09 6.48 22.11
C PRO A 80 -6.97 6.35 23.63
N LYS A 81 -8.06 6.73 24.34
CA LYS A 81 -8.19 6.45 25.77
C LYS A 81 -8.45 4.97 26.05
N THR A 82 -9.04 4.27 25.09
CA THR A 82 -9.28 2.83 25.15
C THR A 82 -8.01 2.07 24.77
N PRO A 83 -7.54 1.12 25.59
CA PRO A 83 -6.38 0.31 25.25
C PRO A 83 -6.60 -0.49 23.95
N ILE A 84 -5.61 -0.45 23.06
CA ILE A 84 -5.55 -1.32 21.88
C ILE A 84 -5.01 -2.68 22.31
N SER A 85 -5.77 -3.75 22.04
CA SER A 85 -5.38 -5.12 22.39
C SER A 85 -5.18 -5.98 21.16
N LEU A 86 -3.97 -5.96 20.60
CA LEU A 86 -3.58 -6.84 19.50
C LEU A 86 -2.81 -8.09 19.99
N PRO A 87 -2.80 -9.18 19.18
CA PRO A 87 -1.94 -10.34 19.38
C PRO A 87 -0.46 -9.98 19.39
N ASP A 88 -0.03 -9.17 18.42
CA ASP A 88 1.31 -8.57 18.40
C ASP A 88 1.27 -7.16 18.99
N LYS A 89 2.15 -6.88 19.95
CA LYS A 89 2.24 -5.56 20.59
C LYS A 89 3.01 -4.56 19.74
N ASP A 90 3.87 -5.04 18.85
CA ASP A 90 4.63 -4.17 17.95
C ASP A 90 3.68 -3.54 16.92
N ASP A 91 2.57 -4.19 16.54
CA ASP A 91 1.58 -3.65 15.58
C ASP A 91 0.63 -2.59 16.15
N ILE A 92 0.66 -2.32 17.46
CA ILE A 92 -0.23 -1.34 18.10
C ILE A 92 -0.08 0.04 17.45
N HIS A 93 1.15 0.43 17.10
CA HIS A 93 1.43 1.72 16.51
C HIS A 93 0.77 1.91 15.12
N VAL A 94 0.49 0.82 14.38
CA VAL A 94 -0.23 0.87 13.11
C VAL A 94 -1.70 1.23 13.35
N VAL A 95 -2.32 0.64 14.37
CA VAL A 95 -3.70 0.98 14.77
C VAL A 95 -3.79 2.40 15.34
N GLU A 96 -2.81 2.83 16.14
CA GLU A 96 -2.72 4.22 16.60
C GLU A 96 -2.68 5.21 15.42
N THR A 97 -1.89 4.89 14.39
CA THR A 97 -1.78 5.69 13.16
C THR A 97 -3.12 5.72 12.41
N ALA A 98 -3.83 4.60 12.37
CA ALA A 98 -5.14 4.53 11.71
C ALA A 98 -6.18 5.37 12.45
N ILE A 99 -6.19 5.34 13.79
CA ILE A 99 -7.09 6.15 14.61
C ILE A 99 -6.77 7.65 14.46
N SER A 100 -5.51 8.06 14.61
CA SER A 100 -5.12 9.48 14.55
C SER A 100 -5.39 10.12 13.18
N SER A 101 -5.28 9.33 12.11
CA SER A 101 -5.48 9.79 10.74
C SER A 101 -6.93 9.67 10.24
N GLY A 102 -7.84 9.09 11.03
CA GLY A 102 -9.22 8.84 10.63
C GLY A 102 -9.33 7.81 9.50
N ALA A 103 -8.44 6.82 9.48
CA ALA A 103 -8.39 5.80 8.44
C ALA A 103 -9.60 4.86 8.49
N ASN A 104 -10.11 4.53 7.31
CA ASN A 104 -11.10 3.47 7.10
C ASN A 104 -10.41 2.10 7.13
N TYR A 105 -9.20 2.02 6.57
CA TYR A 105 -8.50 0.77 6.32
C TYR A 105 -7.08 0.75 6.89
N ILE A 106 -6.66 -0.44 7.32
CA ILE A 106 -5.25 -0.84 7.45
C ILE A 106 -4.99 -1.84 6.33
N ILE A 107 -4.12 -1.49 5.39
CA ILE A 107 -3.69 -2.38 4.31
C ILE A 107 -2.50 -3.20 4.83
N THR A 108 -2.67 -4.52 4.93
CA THR A 108 -1.66 -5.43 5.51
C THR A 108 -1.71 -6.81 4.87
N PHE A 109 -0.57 -7.47 4.73
CA PHE A 109 -0.51 -8.89 4.37
C PHE A 109 -0.91 -9.81 5.55
N ASN A 110 -0.79 -9.34 6.79
CA ASN A 110 -0.97 -10.18 7.98
C ASN A 110 -2.30 -9.91 8.72
N LEU A 111 -3.43 -10.24 8.09
CA LEU A 111 -4.76 -9.98 8.67
C LEU A 111 -4.98 -10.54 10.08
N LYS A 112 -4.31 -11.65 10.43
CA LYS A 112 -4.39 -12.28 11.76
C LYS A 112 -3.87 -11.40 12.89
N ASP A 113 -2.97 -10.45 12.59
CA ASP A 113 -2.38 -9.55 13.59
C ASP A 113 -3.35 -8.41 13.94
N TYR A 114 -4.42 -8.25 13.16
CA TYR A 114 -5.43 -7.20 13.28
C TYR A 114 -6.85 -7.78 13.41
N PRO A 115 -7.24 -8.36 14.58
CA PRO A 115 -8.55 -8.97 14.75
C PRO A 115 -9.70 -7.99 14.49
N THR A 116 -10.66 -8.38 13.65
CA THR A 116 -11.81 -7.53 13.26
C THR A 116 -12.58 -6.97 14.46
N LYS A 117 -12.76 -7.76 15.52
CA LYS A 117 -13.46 -7.32 16.74
C LYS A 117 -12.73 -6.19 17.47
N GLU A 118 -11.40 -6.15 17.39
CA GLU A 118 -10.59 -5.11 18.02
C GLU A 118 -10.62 -3.82 17.20
N LEU A 119 -10.49 -3.93 15.87
CA LEU A 119 -10.52 -2.78 14.97
C LEU A 119 -11.91 -2.14 14.86
N ALA A 120 -12.98 -2.93 14.93
CA ALA A 120 -14.36 -2.45 14.85
C ALA A 120 -14.71 -1.41 15.94
N LYS A 121 -14.01 -1.44 17.09
CA LYS A 121 -14.16 -0.44 18.17
C LYS A 121 -13.82 0.99 17.72
N TYR A 122 -13.06 1.10 16.64
CA TYR A 122 -12.56 2.36 16.09
C TYR A 122 -13.10 2.63 14.67
N GLY A 123 -13.98 1.77 14.14
CA GLY A 123 -14.48 1.90 12.76
C GLY A 123 -13.45 1.57 11.68
N ILE A 124 -12.38 0.84 12.02
CA ILE A 124 -11.27 0.49 11.13
C ILE A 124 -11.45 -0.95 10.64
N GLN A 125 -11.03 -1.24 9.41
CA GLN A 125 -10.96 -2.59 8.85
C GLN A 125 -9.55 -2.91 8.36
N ALA A 126 -9.04 -4.11 8.68
CA ALA A 126 -7.83 -4.62 8.04
C ALA A 126 -8.22 -5.32 6.74
N ILE A 127 -7.50 -5.03 5.64
CA ILE A 127 -7.75 -5.59 4.32
C ILE A 127 -6.42 -5.96 3.64
N HIS A 128 -6.44 -7.07 2.91
CA HIS A 128 -5.28 -7.53 2.15
C HIS A 128 -5.06 -6.61 0.94
N PRO A 129 -3.81 -6.27 0.55
CA PRO A 129 -3.57 -5.38 -0.60
C PRO A 129 -4.18 -5.90 -1.90
N ASP A 130 -4.15 -7.22 -2.13
CA ASP A 130 -4.78 -7.82 -3.31
C ASP A 130 -6.30 -7.60 -3.36
N ASP A 131 -6.96 -7.64 -2.20
CA ASP A 131 -8.41 -7.40 -2.10
C ASP A 131 -8.74 -5.91 -2.18
N PHE A 132 -7.92 -5.05 -1.59
CA PHE A 132 -8.09 -3.59 -1.64
C PHE A 132 -7.97 -3.06 -3.08
N ILE A 133 -6.99 -3.53 -3.84
CA ILE A 133 -6.83 -3.11 -5.23
C ILE A 133 -7.98 -3.63 -6.10
N CYS A 134 -8.45 -4.87 -5.88
CA CYS A 134 -9.66 -5.36 -6.55
C CYS A 134 -10.90 -4.52 -6.22
N TYR A 135 -11.07 -4.09 -4.97
CA TYR A 135 -12.13 -3.16 -4.59
C TYR A 135 -12.04 -1.84 -5.37
N LEU A 136 -10.84 -1.27 -5.54
CA LEU A 136 -10.67 -0.08 -6.38
C LEU A 136 -10.96 -0.37 -7.86
N ILE A 137 -10.57 -1.54 -8.38
CA ILE A 137 -10.87 -1.95 -9.76
C ILE A 137 -12.38 -2.03 -9.99
N ASP A 138 -13.14 -2.59 -9.06
CA ASP A 138 -14.60 -2.71 -9.17
C ASP A 138 -15.29 -1.34 -9.17
N LEU A 139 -14.68 -0.33 -8.52
CA LEU A 139 -15.22 1.03 -8.44
C LEU A 139 -14.82 1.91 -9.62
N VAL A 140 -13.54 1.90 -9.99
CA VAL A 140 -12.88 2.87 -10.89
C VAL A 140 -11.83 2.14 -11.75
N PRO A 141 -12.25 1.22 -12.64
CA PRO A 141 -11.34 0.32 -13.36
C PRO A 141 -10.37 1.05 -14.28
N ASP A 142 -10.82 2.12 -14.95
CA ASP A 142 -10.01 2.85 -15.92
C ASP A 142 -8.90 3.65 -15.22
N GLU A 143 -9.21 4.28 -14.08
CA GLU A 143 -8.25 5.00 -13.26
C GLU A 143 -7.21 4.06 -12.63
N VAL A 144 -7.63 2.88 -12.16
CA VAL A 144 -6.69 1.86 -11.68
C VAL A 144 -5.76 1.39 -12.80
N LEU A 145 -6.29 1.18 -14.02
CA LEU A 145 -5.47 0.80 -15.15
C LEU A 145 -4.49 1.92 -15.54
N ASN A 146 -4.90 3.18 -15.46
CA ASN A 146 -4.02 4.34 -15.68
C ASN A 146 -2.88 4.37 -14.66
N ALA A 147 -3.18 4.20 -13.37
CA ALA A 147 -2.17 4.10 -12.32
C ALA A 147 -1.17 2.96 -12.58
N PHE A 148 -1.67 1.78 -12.99
CA PHE A 148 -0.82 0.65 -13.33
C PHE A 148 0.07 0.94 -14.56
N ASN A 149 -0.46 1.55 -15.61
CA ASN A 149 0.32 1.93 -16.80
C ASN A 149 1.37 3.01 -16.47
N ALA A 150 1.05 3.94 -15.58
CA ALA A 150 1.99 4.92 -15.06
C ALA A 150 3.13 4.24 -14.29
N GLN A 151 2.81 3.23 -13.47
CA GLN A 151 3.80 2.38 -12.80
C GLN A 151 4.77 1.76 -13.81
N VAL A 152 4.25 1.06 -14.83
CA VAL A 152 5.05 0.41 -15.86
C VAL A 152 5.97 1.42 -16.57
N THR A 153 5.45 2.60 -16.91
CA THR A 153 6.18 3.64 -17.64
C THR A 153 7.24 4.36 -16.79
N SER A 154 7.06 4.43 -15.48
CA SER A 154 8.00 5.08 -14.56
C SER A 154 9.29 4.26 -14.35
N LEU A 155 9.23 2.94 -14.55
CA LEU A 155 10.37 2.04 -14.42
C LEU A 155 11.34 2.22 -15.60
N ARG A 156 12.48 2.88 -15.37
CA ARG A 156 13.48 3.18 -16.41
C ARG A 156 14.82 2.45 -16.24
N LYS A 157 15.09 1.88 -15.06
CA LYS A 157 16.41 1.31 -14.70
C LYS A 157 16.27 0.04 -13.85
N PRO A 158 16.10 -1.14 -14.47
CA PRO A 158 15.86 -1.35 -15.90
C PRO A 158 14.40 -1.02 -16.29
N PRO A 159 14.14 -0.73 -17.58
CA PRO A 159 12.77 -0.73 -18.07
C PRO A 159 12.15 -2.12 -17.94
N LYS A 160 10.83 -2.16 -17.68
CA LYS A 160 10.05 -3.40 -17.58
C LYS A 160 8.82 -3.32 -18.45
N THR A 161 8.42 -4.46 -19.00
CA THR A 161 7.13 -4.63 -19.67
C THR A 161 6.01 -4.77 -18.65
N ALA A 162 4.75 -4.53 -19.07
CA ALA A 162 3.58 -4.73 -18.22
C ALA A 162 3.51 -6.16 -17.66
N ASP A 163 3.84 -7.18 -18.46
CA ASP A 163 3.85 -8.58 -18.01
C ASP A 163 4.92 -8.87 -16.97
N GLU A 164 6.09 -8.22 -17.03
CA GLU A 164 7.12 -8.35 -16.00
C GLU A 164 6.69 -7.70 -14.69
N VAL A 165 5.99 -6.54 -14.74
CA VAL A 165 5.44 -5.89 -13.55
C VAL A 165 4.32 -6.75 -12.93
N LEU A 166 3.37 -7.24 -13.74
CA LEU A 166 2.33 -8.17 -13.29
C LEU A 166 2.90 -9.45 -12.69
N SER A 167 3.95 -10.01 -13.30
CA SER A 167 4.63 -11.19 -12.76
C SER A 167 5.31 -10.90 -11.43
N ALA A 168 5.85 -9.69 -11.23
CA ALA A 168 6.41 -9.27 -9.94
C ALA A 168 5.33 -9.09 -8.87
N LEU A 169 4.20 -8.44 -9.21
CA LEU A 169 3.05 -8.29 -8.32
C LEU A 169 2.49 -9.66 -7.88
N LYS A 170 2.34 -10.60 -8.83
CA LYS A 170 1.90 -11.97 -8.51
C LYS A 170 2.84 -12.68 -7.53
N LYS A 171 4.16 -12.48 -7.65
CA LYS A 171 5.16 -13.03 -6.72
C LYS A 171 5.09 -12.36 -5.33
N CYS A 172 4.52 -11.16 -5.24
CA CYS A 172 4.24 -10.46 -4.00
C CYS A 172 2.84 -10.75 -3.45
N ASP A 173 2.24 -11.88 -3.86
CA ASP A 173 0.93 -12.34 -3.38
C ASP A 173 -0.25 -11.45 -3.79
N LEU A 174 -0.20 -10.87 -5.01
CA LEU A 174 -1.32 -10.14 -5.62
C LEU A 174 -1.92 -10.88 -6.84
N PRO A 175 -2.36 -12.16 -6.72
CA PRO A 175 -2.87 -12.92 -7.86
C PRO A 175 -4.20 -12.39 -8.42
N LYS A 176 -5.12 -11.86 -7.60
CA LYS A 176 -6.44 -11.37 -8.05
C LYS A 176 -6.29 -10.07 -8.82
N THR A 177 -5.51 -9.13 -8.28
CA THR A 177 -5.14 -7.87 -8.94
C THR A 177 -4.54 -8.13 -10.31
N VAL A 178 -3.63 -9.09 -10.41
CA VAL A 178 -2.99 -9.45 -11.68
C VAL A 178 -3.97 -10.03 -12.68
N LEU A 179 -4.93 -10.84 -12.23
CA LEU A 179 -5.98 -11.37 -13.10
C LEU A 179 -6.86 -10.24 -13.65
N GLU A 180 -7.31 -9.33 -12.78
CA GLU A 180 -8.20 -8.24 -13.17
C GLU A 180 -7.50 -7.19 -14.07
N LEU A 181 -6.27 -6.78 -13.75
CA LEU A 181 -5.51 -5.86 -14.60
C LEU A 181 -5.26 -6.43 -16.00
N ARG A 182 -5.05 -7.76 -16.11
CA ARG A 182 -4.95 -8.45 -17.41
C ARG A 182 -6.26 -8.43 -18.18
N ARG A 183 -7.39 -8.57 -17.48
CA ARG A 183 -8.72 -8.49 -18.09
C ARG A 183 -8.97 -7.09 -18.64
N LEU A 184 -8.75 -6.04 -17.82
CA LEU A 184 -8.92 -4.64 -18.21
C LEU A 184 -8.03 -4.25 -19.39
N SER A 185 -6.76 -4.68 -19.34
CA SER A 185 -5.80 -4.41 -20.41
C SER A 185 -6.23 -5.01 -21.74
N ARG A 186 -6.95 -6.14 -21.77
CA ARG A 186 -7.45 -6.76 -23.01
C ARG A 186 -8.71 -6.08 -23.52
N SER A 187 -9.65 -5.76 -22.64
CA SER A 187 -10.91 -5.09 -23.00
C SER A 187 -10.68 -3.73 -23.66
N ASN A 188 -9.64 -2.99 -23.28
CA ASN A 188 -9.32 -1.69 -23.89
C ASN A 188 -8.73 -1.77 -25.30
N TYR A 189 -8.32 -2.94 -25.79
CA TYR A 189 -7.94 -3.12 -27.20
C TYR A 189 -9.13 -3.42 -28.12
N ASP A 190 -10.28 -3.84 -27.59
CA ASP A 190 -11.46 -4.25 -28.40
C ASP A 190 -12.42 -3.09 -28.74
N VAL A 191 -12.14 -1.85 -28.29
CA VAL A 191 -13.02 -0.67 -28.51
C VAL A 191 -12.50 0.29 -29.59
N SER A 192 -11.46 -0.09 -30.34
CA SER A 192 -10.96 0.71 -31.47
C SER A 192 -11.58 0.24 -32.79
N TYR A 193 -12.75 0.79 -33.16
CA TYR A 193 -13.34 0.68 -34.50
C TYR A 193 -13.15 1.99 -35.28
#